data_AF-A0AAW5L944-F1
#
_entry.id   AF-A0AAW5L944-F1
#
_cell.length_a   1.000
_cell.length_b   1.000
_cell.length_c   1.000
_cell.angle_alpha   90.00
_cell.angle_beta   90.00
_cell.angle_gamma   90.00
#
_symmetry.space_group_name_H-M   'P 1'
#
loop_
_entity.id
_entity.type
_entity.pdbx_description
1 polymer ?
#
loop_
_entity_poly.entity_id
_entity_poly.type
_entity_poly.pdbx_seq_one_letter_code
_entity_poly.pdbx_strand_id
1 'polypeptide(L)' 'ELIHRHWEDMLRVAGSLKLNKINATHLIQALQYNGKPTMLGRAIGELGRIFKTRYLLLYLNDENYRR' A
#
# COMPACT_ATOMS: atom_id res chain seq x y z
N GLU A 1 5.01 -10.65 9.90
CA GLU A 1 5.26 -11.76 8.95
C GLU A 1 4.69 -11.53 7.55
N LEU A 2 3.41 -11.12 7.42
CA LEU A 2 2.73 -10.94 6.12
C LEU A 2 3.49 -10.04 5.12
N ILE A 3 3.95 -8.86 5.56
CA ILE A 3 4.70 -7.91 4.72
C ILE A 3 6.00 -8.54 4.20
N HIS A 4 6.78 -9.19 5.07
CA HIS A 4 8.04 -9.83 4.70
C HIS A 4 7.80 -10.97 3.70
N ARG A 5 6.78 -11.81 3.94
CA ARG A 5 6.46 -12.94 3.06
C ARG A 5 6.09 -12.52 1.63
N HIS A 6 5.54 -11.32 1.44
CA HIS A 6 5.12 -10.80 0.13
C HIS A 6 6.02 -9.67 -0.40
N TRP A 7 7.18 -9.43 0.21
CA TRP A 7 8.03 -8.28 -0.11
C TRP A 7 8.39 -8.18 -1.59
N GLU A 8 8.87 -9.27 -2.18
CA GLU A 8 9.24 -9.33 -3.59
C GLU A 8 8.06 -9.04 -4.53
N ASP A 9 6.88 -9.57 -4.23
CA ASP A 9 5.70 -9.36 -5.06
C ASP A 9 5.19 -7.92 -4.98
N MET A 10 5.26 -7.29 -3.79
CA MET A 10 4.95 -5.87 -3.64
C MET A 10 5.90 -5.00 -4.46
N LEU A 11 7.20 -5.31 -4.46
CA LEU A 11 8.18 -4.59 -5.28
C LEU A 11 7.94 -4.76 -6.78
N ARG A 12 7.57 -5.97 -7.23
CA ARG A 12 7.20 -6.22 -8.64
C ARG A 12 5.99 -5.42 -9.07
N VAL A 13 4.96 -5.35 -8.22
CA VAL A 13 3.76 -4.53 -8.48
C VAL A 13 4.14 -3.05 -8.58
N ALA A 14 4.93 -2.54 -7.64
CA ALA A 14 5.38 -1.15 -7.64
C ALA A 14 6.23 -0.82 -8.89
N GLY A 15 7.13 -1.71 -9.28
CA GLY A 15 7.93 -1.58 -10.49
C GLY A 15 7.07 -1.57 -11.76
N SER A 16 6.08 -2.48 -11.84
CA SER A 16 5.17 -2.58 -12.98
C SER A 16 4.32 -1.32 -13.16
N LEU A 17 3.80 -0.76 -12.05
CA LEU A 17 3.13 0.54 -12.02
C LEU A 17 4.07 1.66 -12.50
N LYS A 18 5.26 1.76 -11.92
CA LYS A 18 6.23 2.82 -12.25
C LYS A 18 6.64 2.79 -13.72
N LEU A 19 6.73 1.60 -14.31
CA LEU A 19 7.09 1.38 -15.71
C LEU A 19 5.87 1.42 -16.65
N ASN A 20 4.68 1.79 -16.16
CA ASN A 20 3.42 1.82 -16.91
C ASN A 20 3.10 0.50 -17.65
N LYS A 21 3.50 -0.64 -17.08
CA LYS A 21 3.23 -1.97 -17.65
C LYS A 21 1.83 -2.48 -17.31
N ILE A 22 1.20 -1.91 -16.29
CA ILE A 22 -0.14 -2.28 -15.82
C ILE A 22 -0.97 -1.02 -15.60
N ASN A 23 -2.28 -1.11 -15.87
CA ASN A 23 -3.23 -0.06 -15.54
C ASN A 23 -3.51 -0.07 -14.02
N ALA A 24 -3.46 1.08 -13.38
CA ALA A 24 -3.66 1.21 -11.94
C ALA A 24 -5.06 0.75 -11.49
N THR A 25 -6.10 1.05 -12.24
CA THR A 25 -7.48 0.64 -11.93
C THR A 25 -7.62 -0.89 -11.96
N HIS A 26 -7.09 -1.54 -13.00
CA HIS A 26 -7.08 -3.00 -13.08
C HIS A 26 -6.25 -3.65 -11.98
N LEU A 27 -5.14 -3.03 -11.58
CA LEU A 27 -4.35 -3.51 -10.46
C LEU A 27 -5.15 -3.47 -9.15
N ILE A 28 -5.83 -2.36 -8.85
CA ILE A 28 -6.64 -2.24 -7.63
C ILE A 28 -7.73 -3.31 -7.62
N GLN A 29 -8.36 -3.57 -8.76
CA GLN A 29 -9.33 -4.66 -8.90
C GLN A 29 -8.66 -6.02 -8.66
N ALA A 30 -7.49 -6.30 -9.22
CA ALA A 30 -6.79 -7.58 -9.04
C ALA A 30 -6.28 -7.81 -7.60
N LEU A 31 -6.00 -6.73 -6.86
CA LEU A 31 -5.66 -6.80 -5.44
C LEU A 31 -6.88 -7.04 -4.54
N GLN A 32 -8.09 -7.04 -5.11
CA GLN A 32 -9.34 -7.36 -4.44
C GLN A 32 -10.01 -8.57 -5.10
N TYR A 33 -10.69 -9.38 -4.28
CA TYR A 33 -11.51 -10.48 -4.76
C TYR A 33 -12.82 -10.50 -3.98
N ASN A 34 -13.94 -10.34 -4.69
CA ASN A 34 -15.27 -10.22 -4.10
C ASN A 34 -15.34 -9.20 -2.95
N GLY A 35 -14.75 -8.03 -3.15
CA GLY A 35 -14.71 -6.94 -2.16
C GLY A 35 -13.78 -7.16 -0.97
N LYS A 36 -13.00 -8.25 -0.95
CA LYS A 36 -12.00 -8.53 0.08
C LYS A 36 -10.60 -8.40 -0.49
N PRO A 37 -9.64 -7.82 0.24
CA PRO A 37 -8.26 -7.75 -0.24
C PRO A 37 -7.66 -9.17 -0.31
N THR A 38 -6.93 -9.45 -1.39
CA THR A 38 -6.09 -10.64 -1.52
C THR A 38 -4.96 -10.61 -0.49
N MET A 39 -4.18 -11.69 -0.35
CA MET A 39 -3.04 -11.69 0.59
C MET A 39 -2.00 -10.62 0.25
N LEU A 40 -1.72 -10.42 -1.04
CA LEU A 40 -0.87 -9.34 -1.52
C LEU A 40 -1.52 -7.96 -1.29
N GLY A 41 -2.82 -7.82 -1.55
CA GLY A 41 -3.57 -6.59 -1.26
C GLY A 41 -3.56 -6.24 0.23
N ARG A 42 -3.67 -7.24 1.12
CA ARG A 42 -3.52 -7.08 2.57
C ARG A 42 -2.10 -6.66 2.93
N ALA A 43 -1.07 -7.29 2.37
CA ALA A 43 0.32 -6.92 2.63
C ALA A 43 0.62 -5.45 2.26
N ILE A 44 0.17 -5.02 1.09
CA ILE A 44 0.28 -3.62 0.62
C ILE A 44 -0.51 -2.68 1.54
N GLY A 45 -1.72 -3.08 1.94
CA GLY A 45 -2.56 -2.32 2.86
C GLY A 45 -1.91 -2.12 4.24
N GLU A 46 -1.36 -3.18 4.82
CA GLU A 46 -0.65 -3.12 6.11
C GLU A 46 0.61 -2.25 6.02
N LEU A 47 1.38 -2.34 4.93
CA LEU A 47 2.51 -1.44 4.69
C LEU A 47 2.05 0.03 4.64
N GLY A 48 0.97 0.32 3.93
CA GLY A 48 0.39 1.67 3.84
C GLY A 48 -0.10 2.20 5.19
N ARG A 49 -0.62 1.33 6.07
CA ARG A 49 -1.02 1.73 7.45
C ARG A 49 0.16 2.24 8.26
N ILE A 50 1.36 1.69 8.09
CA ILE A 50 2.56 2.16 8.81
C ILE A 50 2.85 3.62 8.46
N PHE A 51 2.87 3.96 7.16
CA PHE A 51 3.10 5.33 6.70
C PHE A 51 1.98 6.27 7.15
N LYS A 52 0.71 5.83 7.05
CA LYS A 52 -0.43 6.61 7.52
C LYS A 52 -0.36 6.89 9.02
N THR A 53 -0.04 5.89 9.84
CA THR A 53 0.13 6.07 11.29
C THR A 53 1.24 7.05 11.59
N ARG A 54 2.40 6.93 10.93
CA ARG A 54 3.51 7.89 11.11
C ARG A 54 3.09 9.31 10.76
N TYR A 55 2.40 9.49 9.63
CA TYR A 55 1.85 10.77 9.22
C TYR A 55 0.88 11.32 10.28
N LEU A 56 -0.08 10.51 10.74
CA LEU A 56 -1.07 10.93 11.74
C LEU A 56 -0.42 11.31 13.07
N LEU A 57 0.59 10.56 13.53
CA LEU A 57 1.32 10.89 14.75
C LEU A 57 2.04 12.24 14.63
N LEU A 58 2.70 12.51 13.49
CA LEU A 58 3.33 13.81 13.23
C LEU A 58 2.30 14.94 13.17
N TYR A 59 1.20 14.70 12.45
CA TYR A 59 0.10 15.65 12.32
C TYR A 59 -0.53 16.03 13.67
N LEU A 60 -0.66 15.06 14.58
CA LEU A 60 -1.19 15.32 15.92
C LEU A 60 -0.18 16.00 16.84
N ASN A 61 1.12 15.72 16.66
CA ASN A 61 2.18 16.19 17.55
C ASN A 61 2.68 17.61 17.21
N ASP A 62 2.65 18.01 15.94
CA ASP A 62 3.17 19.31 15.49
C ASP A 62 2.06 20.16 14.84
N GLU A 63 1.71 21.27 15.49
CA GLU A 63 0.67 22.17 15.00
C GLU A 63 1.03 22.85 13.68
N ASN A 64 2.31 23.08 13.40
CA ASN A 64 2.77 23.68 12.15
C ASN A 64 2.68 22.69 10.99
N TYR A 65 2.76 21.39 11.26
CA TYR A 65 2.57 20.33 10.27
C TYR A 65 1.12 20.21 9.78
N ARG A 66 0.17 20.87 10.46
CA ARG A 66 -1.26 20.87 10.11
C ARG A 66 -1.65 21.94 9.08
N ARG A 67 -0.75 22.89 8.78
CA ARG A 67 -1.02 24.04 7.90
C ARG A 67 -0.55 23.82 6.48
#